data_AF-A0A3S0ZK62-F1
#
_entry.id   AF-A0A3S0ZK62-F1
#
_cell.length_a   1.000
_cell.length_b   1.000
_cell.length_c   1.000
_cell.angle_alpha   90.00
_cell.angle_beta   90.00
_cell.angle_gamma   90.00
#
_symmetry.space_group_name_H-M   'P 1'
#
loop_
_entity.id
_entity.type
_entity.pdbx_description
1 polymer ?
#
loop_
_entity_poly.entity_id
_entity_poly.type
_entity_poly.pdbx_seq_one_letter_code
_entity_poly.pdbx_strand_id
1 'polypeptide(L)'
;MTTEASLEGDRRNTREKEELFQWAKQWYPVAVVDFLDPSRPHALQLLGKDIVLWRDGSGKWRCFEDFCPHRLAPLSEGRVESDGTLMCAYHAWRFNSEGSCVSIPQSKDKQTEAKHLSNQKSCAVVYPTQECQGLLWVWAEAGTQAQLESQQRTPRIIPELRDNSDRAVQLFWNVRDLPYGWDFFMENVSDPAHVPVSHHGLVGNRYQDAKYYDMIKVREISTQEGFSFEIIPTAANIEQAVHDFQPPCHMRIVSTSKDGSKLILALYATPTRPGWCRHIGCQVLVKNEAGKIPKGLGIFGLPMPIWLGHVLASLFLHQDLVFLHYQEKILGKQRNDKWLKAVYTPNPQDKMVIAFRQWLEQRAGGSIAWDSRSSSELPAKELDKQKLFDVWTTHTQNCKVCQDALKNINRLTVFAYGAAIACFCLGVILDARSLAIKVALTTLEQTNASFLTVIPPAVVWWAFAGAFLFATGGYLLKKLSRLFYVYEFEHARND
;
A
#
# COMPACT_ATOMS: atom_id res chain seq x y z
N MET A 1 -58.52 14.06 43.80
CA MET A 1 -58.10 13.25 42.64
C MET A 1 -57.20 14.09 41.77
N THR A 2 -56.00 13.56 41.54
CA THR A 2 -55.10 13.78 40.38
C THR A 2 -54.47 15.15 40.17
N THR A 3 -53.17 15.30 39.93
CA THR A 3 -52.02 14.36 39.94
C THR A 3 -50.76 15.20 39.82
N GLU A 4 -49.66 14.62 40.31
CA GLU A 4 -48.28 14.93 39.95
C GLU A 4 -48.13 15.22 38.44
N ALA A 5 -47.81 16.45 38.10
CA ALA A 5 -47.43 16.84 36.74
C ALA A 5 -46.52 18.07 36.79
N SER A 6 -45.39 17.98 37.50
CA SER A 6 -44.35 19.01 37.44
C SER A 6 -42.91 18.47 37.40
N LEU A 7 -42.71 17.17 37.18
CA LEU A 7 -41.36 16.55 37.18
C LEU A 7 -40.98 15.83 35.89
N GLU A 8 -41.72 16.03 34.80
CA GLU A 8 -41.50 15.30 33.54
C GLU A 8 -41.07 16.18 32.35
N GLY A 9 -40.78 17.47 32.62
CA GLY A 9 -40.38 18.45 31.61
C GLY A 9 -38.87 18.57 31.36
N ASP A 10 -38.00 18.01 32.21
CA ASP A 10 -36.56 18.36 32.19
C ASP A 10 -35.61 17.16 32.00
N ARG A 11 -36.11 16.03 31.49
CA ARG A 11 -35.28 14.84 31.16
C ARG A 11 -35.05 14.64 29.65
N ARG A 12 -35.31 15.65 28.84
CA ARG A 12 -35.03 15.62 27.39
C ARG A 12 -34.36 16.91 26.96
N ASN A 13 -33.06 17.08 27.21
CA ASN A 13 -32.09 17.57 26.20
C ASN A 13 -30.64 17.74 26.72
N THR A 14 -30.09 16.76 27.42
CA THR A 14 -28.63 16.68 27.65
C THR A 14 -28.09 15.37 27.09
N ARG A 15 -28.44 15.04 25.84
CA ARG A 15 -27.47 14.33 25.01
C ARG A 15 -26.45 15.38 24.64
N GLU A 16 -25.27 15.32 25.27
CA GLU A 16 -24.08 15.98 24.75
C GLU A 16 -24.11 15.81 23.22
N LYS A 17 -24.15 16.92 22.47
CA LYS A 17 -23.89 16.88 21.04
C LYS A 17 -22.44 16.39 20.93
N GLU A 18 -22.25 15.07 20.84
CA GLU A 18 -20.93 14.49 20.60
C GLU A 18 -20.34 15.21 19.40
N GLU A 19 -19.17 15.82 19.59
CA GLU A 19 -18.48 16.55 18.54
C GLU A 19 -18.24 15.64 17.33
N LEU A 20 -18.40 16.20 16.13
CA LEU A 20 -18.09 15.49 14.89
C LEU A 20 -16.60 15.15 14.82
N PHE A 21 -16.29 14.09 14.09
CA PHE A 21 -14.93 13.65 13.85
C PHE A 21 -14.14 14.72 13.09
N GLN A 22 -12.98 15.09 13.63
CA GLN A 22 -12.13 16.12 13.06
C GLN A 22 -11.07 15.47 12.18
N TRP A 23 -11.34 15.37 10.87
CA TRP A 23 -10.47 14.72 9.88
C TRP A 23 -9.04 15.29 9.85
N ALA A 24 -8.88 16.62 9.91
CA ALA A 24 -7.57 17.26 9.84
C ALA A 24 -6.71 17.03 11.11
N LYS A 25 -7.36 16.74 12.24
CA LYS A 25 -6.72 16.60 13.56
C LYS A 25 -6.41 15.15 13.92
N GLN A 26 -5.82 14.43 12.97
CA GLN A 26 -5.49 13.01 13.12
C GLN A 26 -4.13 12.69 12.51
N TRP A 27 -3.56 11.58 12.99
CA TRP A 27 -2.41 10.93 12.37
C TRP A 27 -2.84 9.98 11.25
N TYR A 28 -2.23 10.13 10.08
CA TYR A 28 -2.41 9.24 8.94
C TYR A 28 -1.09 8.58 8.55
N PRO A 29 -1.05 7.26 8.33
CA PRO A 29 0.13 6.61 7.82
C PRO A 29 0.21 6.88 6.31
N VAL A 30 1.27 7.54 5.87
CA VAL A 30 1.42 7.96 4.46
C VAL A 30 2.45 7.13 3.71
N ALA A 31 3.41 6.51 4.41
CA ALA A 31 4.47 5.72 3.80
C ALA A 31 5.02 4.67 4.77
N VAL A 32 5.69 3.66 4.21
CA VAL A 32 6.54 2.73 4.95
C VAL A 32 7.97 3.23 4.83
N VAL A 33 8.65 3.44 5.95
CA VAL A 33 9.97 4.09 6.01
C VAL A 33 10.99 3.37 5.13
N ASP A 34 11.03 2.04 5.18
CA ASP A 34 11.98 1.22 4.42
C ASP A 34 11.73 1.24 2.90
N PHE A 35 10.56 1.71 2.45
CA PHE A 35 10.24 1.76 1.01
C PHE A 35 10.63 3.10 0.38
N LEU A 36 10.97 4.10 1.20
CA LEU A 36 11.40 5.41 0.74
C LEU A 36 12.90 5.41 0.42
N ASP A 37 13.28 6.19 -0.59
CA ASP A 37 14.68 6.50 -0.87
C ASP A 37 15.10 7.75 -0.07
N PRO A 38 16.01 7.65 0.92
CA PRO A 38 16.39 8.78 1.75
C PRO A 38 17.17 9.88 1.01
N SER A 39 17.64 9.61 -0.22
CA SER A 39 18.45 10.56 -1.00
C SER A 39 17.65 11.55 -1.85
N ARG A 40 16.32 11.40 -1.90
CA ARG A 40 15.43 12.20 -2.75
C ARG A 40 14.12 12.53 -2.03
N PRO A 41 13.47 13.63 -2.42
CA PRO A 41 12.09 13.87 -2.01
C PRO A 41 11.11 12.88 -2.67
N HIS A 42 9.93 12.75 -2.06
CA HIS A 42 8.83 11.90 -2.51
C HIS A 42 7.52 12.69 -2.51
N ALA A 43 6.82 12.72 -3.65
CA ALA A 43 5.49 13.33 -3.80
C ALA A 43 4.40 12.38 -3.31
N LEU A 44 3.52 12.87 -2.43
CA LEU A 44 2.38 12.13 -1.88
C LEU A 44 1.15 13.05 -1.80
N GLN A 45 0.01 12.45 -1.46
CA GLN A 45 -1.23 13.19 -1.22
C GLN A 45 -1.89 12.76 0.09
N LEU A 46 -2.50 13.73 0.79
CA LEU A 46 -3.24 13.51 2.02
C LEU A 46 -4.42 14.48 2.11
N LEU A 47 -5.65 13.96 2.19
CA LEU A 47 -6.88 14.76 2.27
C LEU A 47 -6.98 15.85 1.19
N GLY A 48 -6.56 15.52 -0.04
CA GLY A 48 -6.58 16.42 -1.19
C GLY A 48 -5.43 17.43 -1.23
N LYS A 49 -4.49 17.36 -0.28
CA LYS A 49 -3.28 18.19 -0.26
C LYS A 49 -2.12 17.43 -0.89
N ASP A 50 -1.36 18.10 -1.76
CA ASP A 50 -0.07 17.60 -2.22
C ASP A 50 0.98 17.86 -1.12
N ILE A 51 1.70 16.81 -0.73
CA ILE A 51 2.72 16.86 0.32
C ILE A 51 4.02 16.23 -0.19
N VAL A 52 5.15 16.72 0.31
CA VAL A 52 6.48 16.20 0.01
C VAL A 52 7.13 15.64 1.26
N LEU A 53 7.64 14.42 1.15
CA LEU A 53 8.48 13.78 2.17
C LEU A 53 9.94 13.81 1.76
N TRP A 54 10.84 14.16 2.69
CA TRP A 54 12.27 13.98 2.49
C TRP A 54 12.96 13.71 3.83
N ARG A 55 14.17 13.15 3.77
CA ARG A 55 14.99 12.90 4.96
C ARG A 55 15.93 14.07 5.18
N ASP A 56 15.84 14.71 6.34
CA ASP A 56 16.67 15.86 6.68
C ASP A 56 18.10 15.46 7.11
N GLY A 57 18.94 16.46 7.40
CA GLY A 57 20.34 16.26 7.79
C GLY A 57 20.52 15.64 9.17
N SER A 58 19.45 15.59 9.98
CA SER A 58 19.40 14.85 11.24
C SER A 58 18.98 13.39 11.07
N GLY A 59 18.69 12.98 9.83
CA GLY A 59 18.24 11.63 9.50
C GLY A 59 16.75 11.39 9.78
N LYS A 60 15.96 12.44 10.01
CA LYS A 60 14.52 12.36 10.30
C LYS A 60 13.70 12.65 9.05
N TRP A 61 12.60 11.94 8.86
CA TRP A 61 11.65 12.25 7.81
C TRP A 61 10.82 13.50 8.13
N ARG A 62 10.75 14.42 7.18
CA ARG A 62 10.00 15.68 7.26
C ARG A 62 8.93 15.72 6.19
N CYS A 63 7.90 16.52 6.44
CA CYS A 63 6.76 16.69 5.55
C CYS A 63 6.46 18.17 5.37
N PHE A 64 6.48 18.62 4.12
CA PHE A 64 5.99 19.91 3.72
C PHE A 64 4.78 19.77 2.83
N GLU A 65 4.03 20.86 2.72
CA GLU A 65 3.17 21.03 1.58
C GLU A 65 4.00 21.14 0.30
N ASP A 66 3.58 20.47 -0.78
CA ASP A 66 4.39 20.29 -1.98
C ASP A 66 4.34 21.49 -2.94
N PHE A 67 4.61 22.69 -2.42
CA PHE A 67 4.80 23.87 -3.24
C PHE A 67 5.89 24.77 -2.67
N CYS A 68 6.71 25.32 -3.56
CA CYS A 68 7.68 26.33 -3.20
C CYS A 68 6.97 27.68 -3.00
N PRO A 69 7.13 28.36 -1.85
CA PRO A 69 6.45 29.64 -1.60
C PRO A 69 6.87 30.76 -2.56
N HIS A 70 7.96 30.59 -3.32
CA HIS A 70 8.38 31.55 -4.32
C HIS A 70 7.41 31.64 -5.52
N ARG A 71 7.13 30.51 -6.18
CA ARG A 71 6.31 30.45 -7.42
C ARG A 71 5.54 29.13 -7.59
N LEU A 72 5.24 28.46 -6.48
CA LEU A 72 4.40 27.25 -6.42
C LEU A 72 4.92 26.04 -7.21
N ALA A 73 6.21 26.01 -7.55
CA ALA A 73 6.82 24.81 -8.12
C ALA A 73 6.83 23.66 -7.09
N PRO A 74 6.55 22.42 -7.50
CA PRO A 74 6.57 21.27 -6.59
C PRO A 74 7.97 21.10 -5.99
N LEU A 75 8.03 21.01 -4.67
CA LEU A 75 9.28 20.77 -3.94
C LEU A 75 9.74 19.31 -4.09
N SER A 76 8.82 18.41 -4.40
CA SER A 76 9.07 17.00 -4.70
C SER A 76 9.86 16.73 -5.97
N GLU A 77 9.88 17.68 -6.91
CA GLU A 77 10.78 17.67 -8.07
C GLU A 77 12.20 18.17 -7.73
N GLY A 78 12.39 18.62 -6.49
CA GLY A 78 13.64 19.12 -5.93
C GLY A 78 14.69 18.04 -5.63
N ARG A 79 15.60 18.36 -4.72
CA ARG A 79 16.60 17.42 -4.22
C ARG A 79 16.97 17.70 -2.78
N VAL A 80 17.46 16.67 -2.09
CA VAL A 80 18.01 16.79 -0.74
C VAL A 80 19.48 17.13 -0.87
N GLU A 81 19.88 18.27 -0.32
CA GLU A 81 21.27 18.71 -0.34
C GLU A 81 22.11 17.98 0.72
N SER A 82 23.43 18.06 0.59
CA SER A 82 24.37 17.37 1.51
C SER A 82 24.25 17.80 2.98
N ASP A 83 23.76 19.00 3.24
CA ASP A 83 23.46 19.49 4.60
C ASP A 83 22.04 19.14 5.07
N GLY A 84 21.29 18.39 4.27
CA GLY A 84 19.95 17.92 4.59
C GLY A 84 18.82 18.91 4.36
N THR A 85 19.09 20.05 3.71
CA THR A 85 18.06 20.99 3.28
C THR A 85 17.36 20.51 2.00
N LEU A 86 16.09 20.87 1.84
CA LEU A 86 15.34 20.60 0.62
C LEU A 86 15.52 21.76 -0.36
N MET A 87 16.05 21.49 -1.54
CA MET A 87 16.26 22.49 -2.59
C MET A 87 15.19 22.38 -3.67
N CYS A 88 14.50 23.50 -3.92
CA CYS A 88 13.54 23.63 -5.02
C CYS A 88 14.25 23.56 -6.38
N ALA A 89 13.75 22.72 -7.29
CA ALA A 89 14.34 22.54 -8.62
C ALA A 89 14.22 23.76 -9.55
N TYR A 90 13.29 24.69 -9.27
CA TYR A 90 13.05 25.81 -10.18
C TYR A 90 14.07 26.94 -10.03
N HIS A 91 14.32 27.40 -8.80
CA HIS A 91 15.20 28.54 -8.53
C HIS A 91 16.22 28.28 -7.42
N ALA A 92 16.42 27.02 -7.02
CA ALA A 92 17.40 26.64 -6.00
C ALA A 92 17.19 27.31 -4.62
N TRP A 93 15.97 27.72 -4.29
CA TRP A 93 15.64 28.11 -2.92
C TRP A 93 15.74 26.89 -2.02
N ARG A 94 16.32 27.05 -0.84
CA ARG A 94 16.58 25.95 0.10
C ARG A 94 15.81 26.14 1.39
N PHE A 95 15.30 25.05 1.93
CA PHE A 95 14.49 25.03 3.15
C PHE A 95 15.08 24.04 4.16
N ASN A 96 15.19 24.44 5.42
CA ASN A 96 15.56 23.53 6.52
C ASN A 96 14.38 22.67 6.96
N SER A 97 14.53 21.83 7.99
CA SER A 97 13.46 20.94 8.49
C SER A 97 12.26 21.65 9.11
N GLU A 98 12.44 22.89 9.56
CA GLU A 98 11.41 23.72 10.20
C GLU A 98 10.65 24.60 9.19
N GLY A 99 10.92 24.45 7.89
CA GLY A 99 10.28 25.22 6.83
C GLY A 99 10.90 26.59 6.58
N SER A 100 11.91 26.99 7.35
CA SER A 100 12.59 28.26 7.13
C SER A 100 13.36 28.23 5.82
N CYS A 101 13.22 29.27 5.01
CA CYS A 101 14.11 29.46 3.87
C CYS A 101 15.51 29.80 4.38
N VAL A 102 16.52 29.07 3.92
CA VAL A 102 17.91 29.22 4.36
C VAL A 102 18.85 29.68 3.24
N SER A 103 18.40 29.70 1.99
CA SER A 103 19.17 30.23 0.87
C SER A 103 18.26 30.69 -0.27
N ILE A 104 18.56 31.88 -0.80
CA ILE A 104 17.94 32.49 -1.98
C ILE A 104 19.09 32.96 -2.88
N PRO A 105 19.63 32.08 -3.75
CA PRO A 105 20.85 32.35 -4.50
C PRO A 105 20.76 33.55 -5.46
N GLN A 106 19.55 33.97 -5.83
CA GLN A 106 19.31 35.10 -6.72
C GLN A 106 19.24 36.45 -5.98
N SER A 107 19.49 36.48 -4.67
CA SER A 107 19.55 37.73 -3.90
C SER A 107 20.74 38.58 -4.35
N LYS A 108 20.55 39.90 -4.43
CA LYS A 108 21.59 40.85 -4.86
C LYS A 108 22.87 40.77 -4.02
N ASP A 109 22.69 40.65 -2.70
CA ASP A 109 23.74 40.60 -1.70
C ASP A 109 23.24 39.87 -0.44
N LYS A 110 24.16 39.55 0.47
CA LYS A 110 23.85 38.81 1.71
C LYS A 110 22.89 39.56 2.64
N GLN A 111 22.89 40.90 2.61
CA GLN A 111 21.99 41.71 3.44
C GLN A 111 20.55 41.61 2.94
N THR A 112 20.38 41.67 1.62
CA THR A 112 19.09 41.47 0.95
C THR A 112 18.60 40.05 1.14
N GLU A 113 19.48 39.05 1.02
CA GLU A 113 19.15 37.66 1.31
C GLU A 113 18.64 37.49 2.75
N ALA A 114 19.41 37.94 3.76
CA ALA A 114 19.01 37.84 5.16
C ALA A 114 17.63 38.46 5.45
N LYS A 115 17.34 39.61 4.82
CA LYS A 115 16.01 40.24 4.90
C LYS A 115 14.92 39.32 4.33
N HIS A 116 15.15 38.69 3.18
CA HIS A 116 14.18 37.79 2.57
C HIS A 116 14.03 36.47 3.34
N LEU A 117 15.12 35.88 3.84
CA LEU A 117 15.08 34.67 4.67
C LEU A 117 14.29 34.88 5.98
N SER A 118 14.32 36.09 6.54
CA SER A 118 13.53 36.44 7.74
C SER A 118 12.03 36.65 7.48
N ASN A 119 11.60 36.71 6.21
CA ASN A 119 10.20 36.95 5.88
C ASN A 119 9.42 35.64 5.95
N GLN A 120 8.33 35.61 6.73
CA GLN A 120 7.46 34.44 6.86
C GLN A 120 6.89 33.93 5.53
N LYS A 121 6.69 34.81 4.54
CA LYS A 121 6.24 34.40 3.19
C LYS A 121 7.30 33.61 2.42
N SER A 122 8.54 33.61 2.88
CA SER A 122 9.59 32.76 2.30
C SER A 122 9.56 31.34 2.86
N CYS A 123 8.84 31.07 3.95
CA CYS A 123 8.84 29.76 4.59
C CYS A 123 7.92 28.75 3.88
N ALA A 124 8.34 27.49 3.85
CA ALA A 124 7.49 26.38 3.46
C ALA A 124 6.48 26.03 4.57
N VAL A 125 5.35 25.44 4.18
CA VAL A 125 4.32 24.97 5.13
C VAL A 125 4.70 23.60 5.66
N VAL A 126 4.73 23.45 6.99
CA VAL A 126 5.24 22.24 7.67
C VAL A 126 4.11 21.45 8.31
N TYR A 127 4.10 20.14 8.06
CA TYR A 127 3.23 19.19 8.75
C TYR A 127 4.01 18.40 9.81
N PRO A 128 3.44 18.21 11.02
CA PRO A 128 4.03 17.32 12.01
C PRO A 128 4.20 15.90 11.44
N THR A 129 5.36 15.30 11.69
CA THR A 129 5.70 13.92 11.30
C THR A 129 6.05 13.07 12.51
N GLN A 130 5.74 11.78 12.44
CA GLN A 130 6.14 10.81 13.43
C GLN A 130 6.48 9.47 12.77
N GLU A 131 7.63 8.89 13.09
CA GLU A 131 7.97 7.51 12.73
C GLU A 131 7.51 6.58 13.85
N CYS A 132 6.68 5.58 13.52
CA CYS A 132 6.18 4.61 14.49
C CYS A 132 5.84 3.28 13.79
N GLN A 133 6.38 2.17 14.31
CA GLN A 133 6.16 0.80 13.79
C GLN A 133 6.55 0.62 12.30
N GLY A 134 7.62 1.30 11.87
CA GLY A 134 8.09 1.28 10.48
C GLY A 134 7.23 2.10 9.51
N LEU A 135 6.18 2.76 10.01
CA LEU A 135 5.34 3.68 9.24
C LEU A 135 5.74 5.13 9.52
N LEU A 136 5.64 5.95 8.49
CA LEU A 136 5.73 7.40 8.59
C LEU A 136 4.32 7.99 8.65
N TRP A 137 4.03 8.65 9.75
CA TRP A 137 2.76 9.28 10.05
C TRP A 137 2.85 10.78 9.84
N VAL A 138 1.81 11.34 9.23
CA VAL A 138 1.67 12.79 9.01
C VAL A 138 0.38 13.25 9.68
N TRP A 139 0.48 14.33 10.43
CA TRP A 139 -0.68 15.05 10.95
C TRP A 139 -1.25 15.93 9.84
N ALA A 140 -2.56 15.84 9.58
CA ALA A 140 -3.13 16.43 8.36
C ALA A 140 -3.40 17.95 8.40
N GLU A 141 -2.97 18.61 9.47
CA GLU A 141 -3.01 20.05 9.69
C GLU A 141 -1.60 20.61 9.93
N ALA A 142 -1.36 21.85 9.51
CA ALA A 142 -0.07 22.51 9.64
C ALA A 142 -0.08 23.61 10.72
N GLY A 143 1.10 24.08 11.10
CA GLY A 143 1.28 25.23 11.98
C GLY A 143 1.49 24.88 13.46
N THR A 144 1.75 25.90 14.28
CA THR A 144 2.17 25.74 15.67
C THR A 144 1.14 25.01 16.53
N GLN A 145 -0.15 25.30 16.33
CA GLN A 145 -1.22 24.63 17.08
C GLN A 145 -1.30 23.14 16.71
N ALA A 146 -1.18 22.80 15.42
CA ALA A 146 -1.13 21.42 14.97
C ALA A 146 0.05 20.66 15.59
N GLN A 147 1.22 21.28 15.71
CA GLN A 147 2.39 20.69 16.38
C GLN A 147 2.16 20.40 17.86
N LEU A 148 1.37 21.21 18.57
CA LEU A 148 1.02 20.97 19.98
C LEU A 148 -0.04 19.87 20.11
N GLU A 149 -1.08 19.92 19.29
CA GLU A 149 -2.19 18.96 19.30
C GLU A 149 -1.73 17.56 18.86
N SER A 150 -0.83 17.48 17.89
CA SER A 150 -0.30 16.20 17.39
C SER A 150 0.50 15.46 18.48
N GLN A 151 1.09 16.17 19.44
CA GLN A 151 1.81 15.56 20.58
C GLN A 151 0.87 14.97 21.63
N GLN A 152 -0.40 15.40 21.65
CA GLN A 152 -1.41 14.91 22.59
C GLN A 152 -2.14 13.66 22.09
N ARG A 153 -1.92 13.28 20.82
CA ARG A 153 -2.52 12.09 20.21
C ARG A 153 -1.47 11.11 19.77
N THR A 154 -1.72 9.83 20.03
CA THR A 154 -0.92 8.74 19.48
C THR A 154 -1.50 8.27 18.15
N PRO A 155 -0.66 7.94 17.16
CA PRO A 155 -1.10 7.20 15.98
C PRO A 155 -1.82 5.89 16.31
N ARG A 156 -2.65 5.39 15.39
CA ARG A 156 -3.34 4.10 15.54
C ARG A 156 -2.35 2.94 15.35
N ILE A 157 -1.72 2.51 16.44
CA ILE A 157 -0.68 1.46 16.44
C ILE A 157 -1.25 0.05 16.57
N ILE A 158 -0.42 -0.95 16.28
CA ILE A 158 -0.65 -2.37 16.56
C ILE A 158 -0.08 -2.67 17.96
N PRO A 159 -0.90 -2.91 19.00
CA PRO A 159 -0.41 -3.03 20.37
C PRO A 159 0.62 -4.15 20.57
N GLU A 160 0.45 -5.28 19.89
CA GLU A 160 1.34 -6.44 19.99
C GLU A 160 2.78 -6.18 19.51
N LEU A 161 3.00 -5.12 18.73
CA LEU A 161 4.32 -4.72 18.24
C LEU A 161 5.00 -3.66 19.13
N ARG A 162 4.39 -3.25 20.25
CA ARG A 162 4.92 -2.17 21.10
C ARG A 162 6.20 -2.55 21.85
N ASP A 163 6.27 -3.77 22.36
CA ASP A 163 7.30 -4.16 23.33
C ASP A 163 8.55 -4.78 22.68
N ASN A 164 8.63 -4.82 21.34
CA ASN A 164 9.68 -5.49 20.57
C ASN A 164 9.99 -6.93 21.05
N SER A 165 9.03 -7.56 21.72
CA SER A 165 9.16 -8.95 22.16
C SER A 165 9.15 -9.87 20.94
N ASP A 166 9.82 -11.01 21.04
CA ASP A 166 9.80 -12.05 20.00
C ASP A 166 8.44 -12.77 19.92
N ARG A 167 7.47 -12.40 20.77
CA ARG A 167 6.13 -12.99 20.81
C ARG A 167 5.30 -12.66 19.57
N ALA A 168 5.49 -11.49 18.98
CA ALA A 168 4.77 -11.03 17.80
C ALA A 168 5.72 -10.90 16.62
N VAL A 169 5.44 -11.62 15.54
CA VAL A 169 6.21 -11.58 14.30
C VAL A 169 5.40 -10.81 13.28
N GLN A 170 5.82 -9.58 12.99
CA GLN A 170 5.32 -8.85 11.83
C GLN A 170 5.92 -9.47 10.57
N LEU A 171 5.07 -9.75 9.58
CA LEU A 171 5.55 -10.07 8.23
C LEU A 171 5.98 -8.76 7.53
N PHE A 172 5.71 -8.60 6.25
CA PHE A 172 6.06 -7.38 5.52
C PHE A 172 4.88 -6.42 5.42
N TRP A 173 5.17 -5.12 5.38
CA TRP A 173 4.21 -4.12 4.96
C TRP A 173 3.94 -4.23 3.46
N ASN A 174 2.69 -4.04 3.06
CA ASN A 174 2.26 -3.80 1.69
C ASN A 174 1.73 -2.38 1.57
N VAL A 175 1.96 -1.74 0.42
CA VAL A 175 1.42 -0.41 0.12
C VAL A 175 0.83 -0.43 -1.29
N ARG A 176 -0.33 0.22 -1.46
CA ARG A 176 -0.92 0.41 -2.78
C ARG A 176 -1.81 1.65 -2.78
N ASP A 177 -1.64 2.53 -3.77
CA ASP A 177 -2.63 3.54 -4.09
C ASP A 177 -3.75 2.90 -4.92
N LEU A 178 -4.97 2.99 -4.44
CA LEU A 178 -6.13 2.30 -4.99
C LEU A 178 -7.05 3.32 -5.67
N PRO A 179 -7.55 3.03 -6.89
CA PRO A 179 -8.37 3.96 -7.68
C PRO A 179 -9.83 4.00 -7.20
N TYR A 180 -10.07 3.96 -5.90
CA TYR A 180 -11.38 4.15 -5.28
C TYR A 180 -11.21 4.77 -3.88
N GLY A 181 -12.26 5.41 -3.39
CA GLY A 181 -12.25 6.17 -2.16
C GLY A 181 -11.97 5.35 -0.90
N TRP A 182 -11.47 6.07 0.10
CA TRP A 182 -11.16 5.54 1.42
C TRP A 182 -12.37 4.87 2.10
N ASP A 183 -13.57 5.41 1.90
CA ASP A 183 -14.79 4.89 2.52
C ASP A 183 -15.19 3.54 1.93
N PHE A 184 -14.99 3.33 0.63
CA PHE A 184 -15.22 2.05 -0.03
C PHE A 184 -14.19 1.00 0.39
N PHE A 185 -12.92 1.40 0.56
CA PHE A 185 -11.91 0.50 1.13
C PHE A 185 -12.29 0.09 2.56
N MET A 186 -12.60 1.06 3.42
CA MET A 186 -12.93 0.80 4.83
C MET A 186 -14.23 0.01 5.01
N GLU A 187 -15.23 0.25 4.16
CA GLU A 187 -16.43 -0.57 4.07
C GLU A 187 -16.08 -2.01 3.69
N ASN A 188 -15.29 -2.21 2.63
CA ASN A 188 -14.91 -3.53 2.14
C ASN A 188 -14.15 -4.35 3.19
N VAL A 189 -13.16 -3.76 3.88
CA VAL A 189 -12.43 -4.48 4.95
C VAL A 189 -13.27 -4.68 6.22
N SER A 190 -14.39 -3.96 6.36
CA SER A 190 -15.40 -4.21 7.40
C SER A 190 -16.35 -5.35 7.05
N ASP A 191 -16.34 -5.83 5.80
CA ASP A 191 -17.22 -6.90 5.32
C ASP A 191 -16.50 -8.26 5.27
N PRO A 192 -16.65 -9.13 6.27
CA PRO A 192 -16.10 -10.48 6.22
C PRO A 192 -16.77 -11.40 5.18
N ALA A 193 -17.95 -11.06 4.64
CA ALA A 193 -18.74 -11.96 3.80
C ALA A 193 -18.13 -12.13 2.41
N HIS A 194 -17.56 -11.07 1.84
CA HIS A 194 -16.91 -11.13 0.53
C HIS A 194 -15.61 -11.95 0.57
N VAL A 195 -14.93 -12.06 1.72
CA VAL A 195 -13.57 -12.60 1.83
C VAL A 195 -13.41 -13.98 1.17
N PRO A 196 -14.19 -15.03 1.53
CA PRO A 196 -14.07 -16.33 0.87
C PRO A 196 -14.58 -16.35 -0.58
N VAL A 197 -15.36 -15.35 -0.99
CA VAL A 197 -16.02 -15.27 -2.30
C VAL A 197 -15.14 -14.55 -3.33
N SER A 198 -14.80 -13.29 -3.07
CA SER A 198 -13.88 -12.49 -3.89
C SER A 198 -12.49 -13.12 -3.92
N HIS A 199 -11.99 -13.58 -2.77
CA HIS A 199 -10.66 -14.20 -2.66
C HIS A 199 -10.66 -15.72 -2.84
N HIS A 200 -11.43 -16.16 -3.83
CA HIS A 200 -11.51 -17.56 -4.22
C HIS A 200 -10.13 -18.12 -4.60
N GLY A 201 -9.83 -19.32 -4.11
CA GLY A 201 -8.57 -20.02 -4.40
C GLY A 201 -7.35 -19.48 -3.65
N LEU A 202 -7.47 -18.30 -3.02
CA LEU A 202 -6.40 -17.69 -2.22
C LEU A 202 -6.67 -17.80 -0.72
N VAL A 203 -7.87 -17.41 -0.28
CA VAL A 203 -8.25 -17.38 1.13
C VAL A 203 -9.38 -18.37 1.44
N GLY A 204 -10.33 -18.52 0.52
CA GLY A 204 -11.47 -19.42 0.72
C GLY A 204 -12.04 -19.96 -0.58
N ASN A 205 -13.10 -20.75 -0.42
CA ASN A 205 -13.85 -21.33 -1.51
C ASN A 205 -15.25 -20.68 -1.58
N ARG A 206 -15.55 -19.96 -2.68
CA ARG A 206 -16.81 -19.23 -2.83
C ARG A 206 -18.07 -20.10 -2.79
N TYR A 207 -17.93 -21.39 -3.10
CA TYR A 207 -19.05 -22.34 -3.12
C TYR A 207 -19.21 -23.07 -1.78
N GLN A 208 -18.15 -23.18 -0.98
CA GLN A 208 -18.16 -23.96 0.25
C GLN A 208 -18.18 -23.08 1.50
N ASP A 209 -17.52 -21.92 1.47
CA ASP A 209 -17.26 -21.09 2.65
C ASP A 209 -18.17 -19.86 2.76
N ALA A 210 -18.98 -19.58 1.72
CA ALA A 210 -20.03 -18.57 1.77
C ALA A 210 -21.20 -19.05 2.65
N LYS A 211 -21.06 -18.88 3.97
CA LYS A 211 -22.00 -19.38 4.98
C LYS A 211 -22.57 -18.26 5.85
N TYR A 212 -23.67 -18.59 6.52
CA TYR A 212 -24.21 -17.75 7.58
C TYR A 212 -23.28 -17.69 8.79
N TYR A 213 -23.16 -16.52 9.38
CA TYR A 213 -22.58 -16.30 10.71
C TYR A 213 -23.19 -15.05 11.34
N ASP A 214 -23.21 -15.03 12.66
CA ASP A 214 -23.64 -13.87 13.42
C ASP A 214 -22.47 -12.95 13.74
N MET A 215 -22.79 -11.66 13.84
CA MET A 215 -21.90 -10.63 14.35
C MET A 215 -22.48 -10.08 15.66
N ILE A 216 -21.68 -10.17 16.71
CA ILE A 216 -21.97 -9.69 18.05
C ILE A 216 -21.24 -8.37 18.23
N LYS A 217 -21.96 -7.29 18.50
CA LYS A 217 -21.34 -5.99 18.74
C LYS A 217 -20.63 -6.03 20.09
N VAL A 218 -19.32 -5.77 20.11
CA VAL A 218 -18.51 -5.74 21.34
C VAL A 218 -18.12 -4.32 21.76
N ARG A 219 -18.13 -3.36 20.83
CA ARG A 219 -17.99 -1.92 21.14
C ARG A 219 -19.00 -1.09 20.37
N GLU A 220 -19.73 -0.23 21.08
CA GLU A 220 -20.67 0.72 20.50
C GLU A 220 -19.98 1.77 19.62
N ILE A 221 -20.74 2.32 18.67
CA ILE A 221 -20.22 3.34 17.74
C ILE A 221 -19.89 4.62 18.52
N SER A 222 -18.62 5.00 18.47
CA SER A 222 -18.09 6.24 19.04
C SER A 222 -17.37 7.07 17.98
N THR A 223 -17.34 8.41 18.16
CA THR A 223 -16.67 9.29 17.21
C THR A 223 -15.18 8.97 17.07
N GLN A 224 -14.46 8.86 18.19
CA GLN A 224 -13.00 8.72 18.16
C GLN A 224 -12.55 7.26 18.06
N GLU A 225 -13.19 6.34 18.79
CA GLU A 225 -12.78 4.93 18.86
C GLU A 225 -13.54 4.04 17.88
N GLY A 226 -14.43 4.56 17.04
CA GLY A 226 -15.15 3.75 16.05
C GLY A 226 -16.03 2.69 16.69
N PHE A 227 -15.95 1.45 16.19
CA PHE A 227 -16.79 0.33 16.62
C PHE A 227 -16.05 -1.01 16.48
N SER A 228 -16.57 -2.05 17.13
CA SER A 228 -16.01 -3.40 17.03
C SER A 228 -17.08 -4.48 17.14
N PHE A 229 -16.87 -5.57 16.39
CA PHE A 229 -17.72 -6.76 16.37
C PHE A 229 -16.88 -8.02 16.54
N GLU A 230 -17.43 -8.96 17.30
CA GLU A 230 -16.99 -10.36 17.30
C GLU A 230 -17.82 -11.13 16.27
N ILE A 231 -17.13 -11.89 15.42
CA ILE A 231 -17.74 -12.77 14.44
C ILE A 231 -17.72 -14.17 15.02
N ILE A 232 -18.87 -14.85 15.01
CA ILE A 232 -18.94 -16.25 15.39
C ILE A 232 -18.12 -17.07 14.36
N PRO A 233 -17.01 -17.71 14.76
CA PRO A 233 -16.13 -18.35 13.80
C PRO A 233 -16.81 -19.54 13.10
N THR A 234 -16.64 -19.62 11.79
CA THR A 234 -17.09 -20.76 10.98
C THR A 234 -15.99 -21.83 10.83
N ALA A 235 -14.73 -21.46 11.09
CA ALA A 235 -13.57 -22.34 11.00
C ALA A 235 -13.32 -23.07 12.33
N ALA A 236 -13.16 -24.40 12.27
CA ALA A 236 -13.08 -25.26 13.45
C ALA A 236 -11.88 -25.00 14.38
N ASN A 237 -10.81 -24.39 13.87
CA ASN A 237 -9.57 -24.09 14.60
C ASN A 237 -9.54 -22.68 15.22
N ILE A 238 -10.49 -21.81 14.85
CA ILE A 238 -10.59 -20.44 15.36
C ILE A 238 -11.57 -20.45 16.54
N GLU A 239 -11.12 -19.93 17.67
CA GLU A 239 -11.92 -19.78 18.88
C GLU A 239 -12.68 -18.45 18.88
N GLN A 240 -12.02 -17.38 18.42
CA GLN A 240 -12.58 -16.04 18.42
C GLN A 240 -12.07 -15.26 17.20
N ALA A 241 -12.95 -14.45 16.59
CA ALA A 241 -12.61 -13.51 15.54
C ALA A 241 -13.18 -12.13 15.87
N VAL A 242 -12.31 -11.13 16.09
CA VAL A 242 -12.72 -9.75 16.41
C VAL A 242 -12.27 -8.81 15.32
N HIS A 243 -13.21 -8.03 14.80
CA HIS A 243 -12.97 -6.97 13.83
C HIS A 243 -13.18 -5.62 14.50
N ASP A 244 -12.21 -4.74 14.35
CA ASP A 244 -12.09 -3.50 15.12
C ASP A 244 -11.76 -2.33 14.20
N PHE A 245 -12.74 -1.46 13.94
CA PHE A 245 -12.54 -0.24 13.17
C PHE A 245 -12.19 0.91 14.12
N GLN A 246 -11.02 1.50 13.88
CA GLN A 246 -10.48 2.62 14.63
C GLN A 246 -10.22 3.80 13.68
N PRO A 247 -11.03 4.87 13.76
CA PRO A 247 -10.87 6.06 12.96
C PRO A 247 -9.50 6.74 13.15
N PRO A 248 -8.98 7.42 12.12
CA PRO A 248 -9.56 7.54 10.78
C PRO A 248 -9.17 6.41 9.82
N CYS A 249 -8.29 5.50 10.21
CA CYS A 249 -7.48 4.82 9.21
C CYS A 249 -7.15 3.37 9.51
N HIS A 250 -7.66 2.73 10.57
CA HIS A 250 -7.21 1.39 10.96
C HIS A 250 -8.39 0.41 11.10
N MET A 251 -8.38 -0.64 10.28
CA MET A 251 -9.18 -1.84 10.48
C MET A 251 -8.26 -2.94 11.00
N ARG A 252 -8.58 -3.47 12.18
CA ARG A 252 -7.80 -4.53 12.83
C ARG A 252 -8.66 -5.78 12.96
N ILE A 253 -8.22 -6.86 12.32
CA ILE A 253 -8.90 -8.15 12.33
C ILE A 253 -8.04 -9.14 13.09
N VAL A 254 -8.55 -9.69 14.19
CA VAL A 254 -7.84 -10.64 15.04
C VAL A 254 -8.54 -11.98 15.02
N SER A 255 -7.85 -13.02 14.56
CA SER A 255 -8.29 -14.40 14.67
C SER A 255 -7.45 -15.12 15.72
N THR A 256 -8.08 -15.47 16.84
CA THR A 256 -7.47 -16.24 17.93
C THR A 256 -7.76 -17.72 17.70
N SER A 257 -6.70 -18.52 17.60
CA SER A 257 -6.80 -19.98 17.48
C SER A 257 -7.02 -20.61 18.85
N LYS A 258 -7.60 -21.82 18.89
CA LYS A 258 -7.83 -22.59 20.12
C LYS A 258 -6.58 -22.89 20.95
N ASP A 259 -5.40 -22.80 20.35
CA ASP A 259 -4.11 -22.97 21.04
C ASP A 259 -3.57 -21.64 21.62
N GLY A 260 -4.34 -20.56 21.55
CA GLY A 260 -4.00 -19.22 22.04
C GLY A 260 -3.12 -18.39 21.09
N SER A 261 -2.68 -18.94 19.96
CA SER A 261 -1.97 -18.17 18.93
C SER A 261 -2.92 -17.21 18.20
N LYS A 262 -2.42 -16.09 17.68
CA LYS A 262 -3.26 -15.09 16.99
C LYS A 262 -2.70 -14.69 15.63
N LEU A 263 -3.56 -14.66 14.63
CA LEU A 263 -3.31 -13.97 13.36
C LEU A 263 -3.99 -12.61 13.44
N ILE A 264 -3.22 -11.54 13.24
CA ILE A 264 -3.72 -10.17 13.17
C ILE A 264 -3.49 -9.66 11.76
N LEU A 265 -4.57 -9.22 11.10
CA LEU A 265 -4.49 -8.45 9.87
C LEU A 265 -4.73 -6.98 10.23
N ALA A 266 -3.69 -6.16 10.10
CA ALA A 266 -3.75 -4.72 10.33
C ALA A 266 -3.81 -4.03 8.96
N LEU A 267 -4.95 -3.41 8.66
CA LEU A 267 -5.23 -2.77 7.38
C LEU A 267 -5.44 -1.29 7.63
N TYR A 268 -4.58 -0.49 7.04
CA TYR A 268 -4.71 0.95 7.04
C TYR A 268 -5.21 1.47 5.70
N ALA A 269 -5.98 2.56 5.74
CA ALA A 269 -6.20 3.39 4.56
C ALA A 269 -6.13 4.87 4.88
N THR A 270 -5.43 5.59 4.01
CA THR A 270 -5.29 7.04 4.06
C THR A 270 -6.05 7.66 2.88
N PRO A 271 -7.01 8.57 3.12
CA PRO A 271 -7.68 9.30 2.05
C PRO A 271 -6.68 10.24 1.36
N THR A 272 -6.39 9.99 0.07
CA THR A 272 -5.39 10.77 -0.68
C THR A 272 -6.05 11.93 -1.42
N ARG A 273 -6.99 11.62 -2.32
CA ARG A 273 -7.81 12.56 -3.11
C ARG A 273 -9.18 11.90 -3.39
N PRO A 274 -10.22 12.63 -3.83
CA PRO A 274 -11.51 12.02 -4.13
C PRO A 274 -11.38 10.85 -5.10
N GLY A 275 -12.02 9.72 -4.77
CA GLY A 275 -11.96 8.51 -5.55
C GLY A 275 -10.64 7.75 -5.49
N TRP A 276 -9.77 8.07 -4.53
CA TRP A 276 -8.52 7.37 -4.28
C TRP A 276 -8.22 7.24 -2.78
N CYS A 277 -7.55 6.16 -2.42
CA CYS A 277 -6.95 6.00 -1.10
C CYS A 277 -5.62 5.26 -1.19
N ARG A 278 -4.80 5.43 -0.17
CA ARG A 278 -3.58 4.65 0.01
C ARG A 278 -3.84 3.56 1.03
N HIS A 279 -3.77 2.31 0.61
CA HIS A 279 -3.75 1.17 1.51
C HIS A 279 -2.34 0.91 2.01
N ILE A 280 -2.19 0.67 3.32
CA ILE A 280 -0.98 0.12 3.94
C ILE A 280 -1.40 -1.05 4.84
N GLY A 281 -0.84 -2.24 4.69
CA GLY A 281 -1.27 -3.39 5.49
C GLY A 281 -0.20 -4.42 5.78
N CYS A 282 -0.33 -5.13 6.89
CA CYS A 282 0.54 -6.25 7.24
C CYS A 282 -0.20 -7.35 8.01
N GLN A 283 0.40 -8.53 8.02
CA GLN A 283 0.03 -9.60 8.94
C GLN A 283 0.98 -9.60 10.14
N VAL A 284 0.43 -9.80 11.34
CA VAL A 284 1.19 -10.02 12.57
C VAL A 284 0.80 -11.37 13.15
N LEU A 285 1.79 -12.24 13.33
CA LEU A 285 1.63 -13.59 13.86
C LEU A 285 2.07 -13.60 15.32
N VAL A 286 1.12 -13.78 16.24
CA VAL A 286 1.38 -13.83 17.68
C VAL A 286 1.51 -15.28 18.11
N LYS A 287 2.66 -15.62 18.69
CA LYS A 287 2.96 -16.95 19.22
C LYS A 287 2.03 -17.31 20.37
N ASN A 288 1.67 -18.59 20.45
CA ASN A 288 1.05 -19.14 21.66
C ASN A 288 2.05 -19.24 22.83
N GLU A 289 1.60 -19.72 23.99
CA GLU A 289 2.45 -19.89 25.18
C GLU A 289 3.62 -20.86 24.96
N ALA A 290 3.47 -21.83 24.07
CA ALA A 290 4.52 -22.77 23.69
C ALA A 290 5.49 -22.18 22.63
N GLY A 291 5.36 -20.91 22.25
CA GLY A 291 6.21 -20.25 21.26
C GLY A 291 5.90 -20.60 19.80
N LYS A 292 4.81 -21.32 19.53
CA LYS A 292 4.43 -21.74 18.18
C LYS A 292 3.72 -20.61 17.43
N ILE A 293 4.14 -20.38 16.19
CA ILE A 293 3.59 -19.37 15.30
C ILE A 293 2.33 -19.92 14.59
N PRO A 294 1.23 -19.15 14.49
CA PRO A 294 0.05 -19.55 13.72
C PRO A 294 0.36 -19.55 12.21
N LYS A 295 -0.49 -20.22 11.43
CA LYS A 295 -0.43 -20.07 9.97
C LYS A 295 -0.87 -18.65 9.59
N GLY A 296 -0.10 -18.00 8.72
CA GLY A 296 -0.55 -16.77 8.06
C GLY A 296 -1.58 -17.05 6.96
N LEU A 297 -2.05 -15.98 6.32
CA LEU A 297 -3.11 -16.02 5.32
C LEU A 297 -2.57 -16.50 3.96
N GLY A 298 -2.94 -17.72 3.56
CA GLY A 298 -2.59 -18.29 2.27
C GLY A 298 -1.07 -18.24 1.96
N ILE A 299 -0.73 -17.92 0.72
CA ILE A 299 0.67 -17.75 0.28
C ILE A 299 1.39 -16.56 0.94
N PHE A 300 0.63 -15.57 1.41
CA PHE A 300 1.17 -14.35 2.02
C PHE A 300 1.66 -14.57 3.45
N GLY A 301 1.32 -15.71 4.05
CA GLY A 301 1.86 -16.16 5.33
C GLY A 301 3.24 -16.84 5.24
N LEU A 302 3.74 -17.08 4.03
CA LEU A 302 5.02 -17.76 3.81
C LEU A 302 6.21 -16.80 3.94
N PRO A 303 7.38 -17.28 4.41
CA PRO A 303 8.59 -16.47 4.39
C PRO A 303 9.02 -16.20 2.96
N MET A 304 9.02 -14.93 2.55
CA MET A 304 9.44 -14.51 1.21
C MET A 304 10.09 -13.12 1.21
N PRO A 305 10.89 -12.79 0.18
CA PRO A 305 11.41 -11.45 0.01
C PRO A 305 10.28 -10.42 -0.06
N ILE A 306 10.46 -9.25 0.56
CA ILE A 306 9.46 -8.17 0.61
C ILE A 306 8.96 -7.79 -0.79
N TRP A 307 9.89 -7.62 -1.75
CA TRP A 307 9.53 -7.27 -3.13
C TRP A 307 8.62 -8.32 -3.78
N LEU A 308 8.79 -9.61 -3.45
CA LEU A 308 7.96 -10.68 -3.99
C LEU A 308 6.56 -10.60 -3.39
N GLY A 309 6.48 -10.34 -2.08
CA GLY A 309 5.22 -10.06 -1.40
C GLY A 309 4.44 -8.90 -2.04
N HIS A 310 5.12 -7.79 -2.35
CA HIS A 310 4.50 -6.62 -3.00
C HIS A 310 3.97 -6.91 -4.41
N VAL A 311 4.71 -7.70 -5.18
CA VAL A 311 4.31 -8.10 -6.53
C VAL A 311 3.11 -9.04 -6.46
N LEU A 312 3.12 -10.00 -5.54
CA LEU A 312 2.04 -10.95 -5.36
C LEU A 312 0.79 -10.34 -4.71
N ALA A 313 0.90 -9.19 -4.04
CA ALA A 313 -0.25 -8.50 -3.44
C ALA A 313 -1.36 -8.19 -4.46
N SER A 314 -1.03 -8.03 -5.74
CA SER A 314 -2.01 -7.86 -6.81
C SER A 314 -2.92 -9.08 -7.00
N LEU A 315 -2.48 -10.29 -6.64
CA LEU A 315 -3.36 -11.49 -6.63
C LEU A 315 -4.55 -11.31 -5.70
N PHE A 316 -4.37 -10.56 -4.62
CA PHE A 316 -5.41 -10.29 -3.64
C PHE A 316 -6.17 -9.00 -3.97
N LEU A 317 -5.46 -7.88 -4.09
CA LEU A 317 -6.06 -6.55 -4.25
C LEU A 317 -6.88 -6.39 -5.54
N HIS A 318 -6.47 -7.04 -6.63
CA HIS A 318 -7.16 -6.87 -7.92
C HIS A 318 -8.52 -7.61 -7.95
N GLN A 319 -8.77 -8.51 -6.99
CA GLN A 319 -10.03 -9.25 -6.89
C GLN A 319 -11.19 -8.37 -6.40
N ASP A 320 -10.93 -7.29 -5.67
CA ASP A 320 -11.98 -6.34 -5.26
C ASP A 320 -11.99 -5.06 -6.10
N LEU A 321 -10.85 -4.72 -6.71
CA LEU A 321 -10.60 -3.41 -7.30
C LEU A 321 -11.68 -2.94 -8.26
N VAL A 322 -12.10 -3.79 -9.20
CA VAL A 322 -13.12 -3.45 -10.20
C VAL A 322 -14.47 -3.18 -9.54
N PHE A 323 -14.84 -3.98 -8.54
CA PHE A 323 -16.12 -3.84 -7.84
C PHE A 323 -16.19 -2.52 -7.09
N LEU A 324 -15.17 -2.24 -6.28
CA LEU A 324 -15.13 -1.05 -5.44
C LEU A 324 -15.03 0.23 -6.28
N HIS A 325 -14.23 0.22 -7.34
CA HIS A 325 -14.18 1.33 -8.31
C HIS A 325 -15.55 1.63 -8.90
N TYR A 326 -16.28 0.59 -9.32
CA TYR A 326 -17.55 0.76 -10.02
C TYR A 326 -18.67 1.16 -9.06
N GLN A 327 -18.74 0.52 -7.89
CA GLN A 327 -19.70 0.83 -6.82
C GLN A 327 -19.59 2.30 -6.40
N GLU A 328 -18.38 2.80 -6.18
CA GLU A 328 -18.16 4.21 -5.86
C GLU A 328 -18.72 5.14 -6.94
N LYS A 329 -18.44 4.87 -8.22
CA LYS A 329 -18.91 5.74 -9.30
C LYS A 329 -20.43 5.68 -9.50
N ILE A 330 -21.06 4.55 -9.18
CA ILE A 330 -22.52 4.40 -9.25
C ILE A 330 -23.18 5.19 -8.12
N LEU A 331 -22.74 4.99 -6.88
CA LEU A 331 -23.27 5.70 -5.72
C LEU A 331 -22.97 7.20 -5.79
N GLY A 332 -21.78 7.57 -6.25
CA GLY A 332 -21.38 8.96 -6.45
C GLY A 332 -22.22 9.73 -7.45
N LYS A 333 -23.02 9.07 -8.31
CA LYS A 333 -23.99 9.74 -9.21
C LYS A 333 -25.35 9.97 -8.54
N GLN A 334 -25.67 9.26 -7.47
CA GLN A 334 -26.95 9.33 -6.76
C GLN A 334 -26.92 10.38 -5.63
N ARG A 335 -26.16 11.48 -5.81
CA ARG A 335 -25.55 12.41 -4.81
C ARG A 335 -26.35 12.90 -3.60
N ASN A 336 -27.63 12.56 -3.41
CA ASN A 336 -28.47 13.04 -2.31
C ASN A 336 -29.30 11.97 -1.59
N ASP A 337 -29.19 10.69 -1.97
CA ASP A 337 -29.90 9.63 -1.25
C ASP A 337 -29.03 9.03 -0.14
N LYS A 338 -29.67 8.74 1.01
CA LYS A 338 -29.03 7.98 2.10
C LYS A 338 -28.51 6.66 1.54
N TRP A 339 -27.31 6.24 1.92
CA TRP A 339 -26.67 5.00 1.45
C TRP A 339 -27.63 3.80 1.50
N LEU A 340 -28.38 3.63 2.61
CA LEU A 340 -29.38 2.56 2.78
C LEU A 340 -30.54 2.55 1.76
N LYS A 341 -30.78 3.63 1.03
CA LYS A 341 -31.77 3.64 -0.06
C LYS A 341 -31.20 3.09 -1.37
N ALA A 342 -29.88 3.17 -1.54
CA ALA A 342 -29.20 2.76 -2.75
C ALA A 342 -28.81 1.27 -2.75
N VAL A 343 -28.77 0.64 -1.57
CA VAL A 343 -28.38 -0.76 -1.39
C VAL A 343 -29.44 -1.55 -0.61
N TYR A 344 -29.39 -2.86 -0.72
CA TYR A 344 -30.23 -3.78 0.05
C TYR A 344 -29.34 -4.72 0.86
N THR A 345 -29.38 -4.56 2.19
CA THR A 345 -28.52 -5.28 3.15
C THR A 345 -29.39 -6.00 4.19
N PRO A 346 -29.99 -7.15 3.82
CA PRO A 346 -30.98 -7.82 4.65
C PRO A 346 -30.38 -8.69 5.76
N ASN A 347 -29.08 -8.97 5.71
CA ASN A 347 -28.50 -10.08 6.43
C ASN A 347 -27.66 -9.61 7.64
N PRO A 348 -27.55 -10.41 8.71
CA PRO A 348 -26.67 -10.11 9.84
C PRO A 348 -25.21 -9.88 9.46
N GLN A 349 -24.75 -10.45 8.36
CA GLN A 349 -23.39 -10.27 7.84
C GLN A 349 -23.12 -8.82 7.36
N ASP A 350 -24.16 -8.02 7.13
CA ASP A 350 -24.03 -6.62 6.71
C ASP A 350 -23.90 -5.66 7.91
N LYS A 351 -24.03 -6.15 9.16
CA LYS A 351 -24.07 -5.29 10.37
C LYS A 351 -22.87 -4.35 10.49
N MET A 352 -21.66 -4.83 10.16
CA MET A 352 -20.44 -4.01 10.22
C MET A 352 -20.38 -2.95 9.12
N VAL A 353 -20.79 -3.28 7.90
CA VAL A 353 -20.93 -2.33 6.78
C VAL A 353 -21.91 -1.22 7.16
N ILE A 354 -23.07 -1.61 7.72
CA ILE A 354 -24.08 -0.66 8.21
C ILE A 354 -23.50 0.21 9.35
N ALA A 355 -22.79 -0.39 10.31
CA ALA A 355 -22.16 0.35 11.40
C ALA A 355 -21.11 1.35 10.91
N PHE A 356 -20.32 0.98 9.90
CA PHE A 356 -19.36 1.88 9.25
C PHE A 356 -20.04 3.08 8.59
N ARG A 357 -21.08 2.83 7.78
CA ARG A 357 -21.82 3.90 7.11
C ARG A 357 -22.58 4.80 8.09
N GLN A 358 -23.11 4.23 9.19
CA GLN A 358 -23.70 5.00 10.28
C GLN A 358 -22.66 5.87 11.00
N TRP A 359 -21.46 5.34 11.29
CA TRP A 359 -20.37 6.12 11.85
C TRP A 359 -19.99 7.28 10.92
N LEU A 360 -19.83 7.02 9.62
CA LEU A 360 -19.49 8.05 8.65
C LEU A 360 -20.56 9.15 8.60
N GLU A 361 -21.83 8.79 8.48
CA GLU A 361 -22.98 9.73 8.41
C GLU A 361 -23.16 10.53 9.71
N GLN A 362 -23.18 9.86 10.86
CA GLN A 362 -23.62 10.44 12.13
C GLN A 362 -22.48 11.01 12.96
N ARG A 363 -21.26 10.46 12.84
CA ARG A 363 -20.10 10.83 13.65
C ARG A 363 -19.04 11.57 12.87
N ALA A 364 -18.91 11.35 11.55
CA ALA A 364 -17.84 11.95 10.74
C ALA A 364 -18.31 12.96 9.67
N GLY A 365 -19.57 13.41 9.75
CA GLY A 365 -20.11 14.46 8.87
C GLY A 365 -20.54 13.98 7.48
N GLY A 366 -20.70 12.67 7.29
CA GLY A 366 -21.18 12.04 6.07
C GLY A 366 -20.18 11.91 4.93
N SER A 367 -19.08 12.64 4.96
CA SER A 367 -18.02 12.57 3.96
C SER A 367 -16.67 13.02 4.51
N ILE A 368 -15.61 12.73 3.78
CA ILE A 368 -14.26 13.20 4.10
C ILE A 368 -14.20 14.71 3.91
N ALA A 369 -13.64 15.42 4.89
CA ALA A 369 -13.36 16.85 4.78
C ALA A 369 -12.08 17.07 3.94
N TRP A 370 -12.26 17.25 2.63
CA TRP A 370 -11.19 17.55 1.68
C TRP A 370 -10.64 18.98 1.84
N ASP A 371 -9.38 19.20 1.45
CA ASP A 371 -8.80 20.54 1.35
C ASP A 371 -9.64 21.43 0.43
N SER A 372 -9.80 22.71 0.81
CA SER A 372 -10.60 23.69 0.06
C SER A 372 -10.12 23.94 -1.38
N ARG A 373 -8.86 23.65 -1.69
CA ARG A 373 -8.27 23.78 -3.05
C ARG A 373 -8.44 22.50 -3.86
N SER A 374 -8.77 21.38 -3.23
CA SER A 374 -9.06 20.13 -3.93
C SER A 374 -10.48 20.18 -4.49
N SER A 375 -10.66 19.58 -5.68
CA SER A 375 -12.01 19.21 -6.11
C SER A 375 -12.60 18.22 -5.10
N SER A 376 -13.91 18.26 -4.89
CA SER A 376 -14.67 17.22 -4.18
C SER A 376 -15.35 16.26 -5.15
N GLU A 377 -15.13 16.44 -6.45
CA GLU A 377 -15.71 15.59 -7.50
C GLU A 377 -14.91 14.32 -7.70
N LEU A 378 -15.65 13.22 -7.86
CA LEU A 378 -15.05 11.93 -8.18
C LEU A 378 -14.54 11.94 -9.62
N PRO A 379 -13.38 11.30 -9.90
CA PRO A 379 -12.94 11.10 -11.26
C PRO A 379 -13.96 10.24 -12.03
N ALA A 380 -13.96 10.40 -13.37
CA ALA A 380 -14.77 9.57 -14.24
C ALA A 380 -14.46 8.07 -14.02
N LYS A 381 -15.46 7.23 -14.30
CA LYS A 381 -15.29 5.78 -14.25
C LYS A 381 -14.26 5.34 -15.29
N GLU A 382 -13.20 4.68 -14.86
CA GLU A 382 -12.22 4.07 -15.75
C GLU A 382 -12.77 2.72 -16.24
N LEU A 383 -12.75 2.54 -17.57
CA LEU A 383 -13.25 1.34 -18.23
C LEU A 383 -12.12 0.44 -18.72
N ASP A 384 -10.92 1.00 -18.86
CA ASP A 384 -9.73 0.26 -19.24
C ASP A 384 -9.17 -0.49 -18.02
N LYS A 385 -9.35 -1.81 -18.04
CA LYS A 385 -8.82 -2.69 -16.98
C LYS A 385 -7.30 -2.60 -16.86
N GLN A 386 -6.54 -2.31 -17.92
CA GLN A 386 -5.09 -2.19 -17.82
C GLN A 386 -4.68 -1.00 -16.96
N LYS A 387 -5.40 0.13 -17.07
CA LYS A 387 -5.17 1.30 -16.21
C LYS A 387 -5.61 1.05 -14.77
N LEU A 388 -6.71 0.33 -14.57
CA LEU A 388 -7.16 -0.06 -13.23
C LEU A 388 -6.17 -1.00 -12.53
N PHE A 389 -5.52 -1.88 -13.28
CA PHE A 389 -4.54 -2.84 -12.77
C PHE A 389 -3.09 -2.39 -12.92
N ASP A 390 -2.87 -1.08 -13.13
CA ASP A 390 -1.54 -0.49 -13.17
C ASP A 390 -0.89 -0.57 -11.78
N VAL A 391 0.19 -1.36 -11.69
CA VAL A 391 1.01 -1.54 -10.50
C VAL A 391 2.19 -0.56 -10.48
N TRP A 392 2.61 -0.08 -11.64
CA TRP A 392 3.72 0.85 -11.75
C TRP A 392 3.42 2.16 -11.05
N THR A 393 2.32 2.81 -11.45
CA THR A 393 2.01 4.15 -10.93
C THR A 393 1.49 4.13 -9.50
N THR A 394 0.80 3.06 -9.13
CA THR A 394 0.16 2.88 -7.82
C THR A 394 1.11 2.36 -6.73
N HIS A 395 2.32 1.93 -7.09
CA HIS A 395 3.31 1.42 -6.14
C HIS A 395 4.75 1.41 -6.65
N THR A 396 5.06 0.65 -7.69
CA THR A 396 6.45 0.28 -8.02
C THR A 396 7.35 1.48 -8.21
N GLN A 397 6.88 2.54 -8.88
CA GLN A 397 7.68 3.75 -9.12
C GLN A 397 8.12 4.48 -7.85
N ASN A 398 7.36 4.31 -6.76
CA ASN A 398 7.55 4.97 -5.46
C ASN A 398 8.07 4.04 -4.37
N CYS A 399 8.35 2.76 -4.69
CA CYS A 399 8.85 1.78 -3.74
C CYS A 399 10.29 1.39 -4.07
N LYS A 400 11.25 1.85 -3.25
CA LYS A 400 12.68 1.55 -3.40
C LYS A 400 12.95 0.04 -3.46
N VAL A 401 12.30 -0.74 -2.60
CA VAL A 401 12.44 -2.20 -2.56
C VAL A 401 12.07 -2.85 -3.90
N CYS A 402 10.97 -2.42 -4.52
CA CYS A 402 10.55 -2.89 -5.83
C CYS A 402 11.43 -2.38 -6.97
N GLN A 403 11.88 -1.12 -6.93
CA GLN A 403 12.81 -0.56 -7.92
C GLN A 403 14.14 -1.32 -7.93
N ASP A 404 14.71 -1.59 -6.76
CA ASP A 404 15.98 -2.32 -6.63
C ASP A 404 15.83 -3.77 -7.11
N ALA A 405 14.72 -4.45 -6.76
CA ALA A 405 14.42 -5.79 -7.26
C ALA A 405 14.26 -5.82 -8.78
N LEU A 406 13.48 -4.90 -9.36
CA LEU A 406 13.25 -4.81 -10.80
C LEU A 406 14.56 -4.54 -11.55
N LYS A 407 15.40 -3.65 -11.04
CA LYS A 407 16.74 -3.37 -11.60
C LYS A 407 17.61 -4.63 -11.63
N ASN A 408 17.59 -5.41 -10.54
CA ASN A 408 18.35 -6.66 -10.46
C ASN A 408 17.79 -7.74 -11.40
N ILE A 409 16.47 -7.90 -11.48
CA ILE A 409 15.81 -8.82 -12.42
C ILE A 409 16.15 -8.46 -13.87
N ASN A 410 16.13 -7.17 -14.22
CA ASN A 410 16.49 -6.72 -15.56
C ASN A 410 17.96 -6.99 -15.89
N ARG A 411 18.89 -6.77 -14.94
CA ARG A 411 20.31 -7.11 -15.10
C ARG A 411 20.51 -8.62 -15.30
N LEU A 412 19.84 -9.45 -14.49
CA LEU A 412 19.89 -10.90 -14.62
C LEU A 412 19.29 -11.38 -15.95
N THR A 413 18.24 -10.72 -16.43
CA THR A 413 17.63 -11.02 -17.74
C THR A 413 18.62 -10.77 -18.88
N VAL A 414 19.29 -9.62 -18.88
CA VAL A 414 20.32 -9.28 -19.88
C VAL A 414 21.48 -10.26 -19.81
N PHE A 415 21.95 -10.58 -18.60
CA PHE A 415 23.02 -11.57 -18.40
C PHE A 415 22.61 -12.96 -18.92
N ALA A 416 21.40 -13.43 -18.61
CA ALA A 416 20.90 -14.72 -19.06
C ALA A 416 20.86 -14.80 -20.59
N TYR A 417 20.35 -13.77 -21.28
CA TYR A 417 20.38 -13.77 -22.75
C TYR A 417 21.81 -13.68 -23.32
N GLY A 418 22.70 -12.91 -22.70
CA GLY A 418 24.12 -12.88 -23.08
C GLY A 418 24.79 -14.24 -22.93
N ALA A 419 24.56 -14.93 -21.81
CA ALA A 419 25.05 -16.29 -21.56
C ALA A 419 24.46 -17.31 -22.54
N ALA A 420 23.18 -17.16 -22.90
CA ALA A 420 22.53 -18.02 -23.89
C ALA A 420 23.22 -17.91 -25.26
N ILE A 421 23.48 -16.68 -25.73
CA ILE A 421 24.19 -16.43 -26.98
C ILE A 421 25.61 -16.99 -26.92
N ALA A 422 26.35 -16.75 -25.84
CA ALA A 422 27.71 -17.25 -25.67
C ALA A 422 27.77 -18.79 -25.71
N CYS A 423 26.87 -19.48 -24.99
CA CYS A 423 26.76 -20.93 -25.00
C CYS A 423 26.38 -21.47 -26.40
N PHE A 424 25.49 -20.78 -27.11
CA PHE A 424 25.11 -21.15 -28.48
C PHE A 424 26.30 -21.01 -29.44
N CYS A 425 27.00 -19.87 -29.42
CA CYS A 425 28.20 -19.65 -30.23
C CYS A 425 29.30 -20.66 -29.90
N LEU A 426 29.50 -20.99 -28.62
CA LEU A 426 30.44 -22.02 -28.19
C LEU A 426 30.07 -23.38 -28.77
N GLY A 427 28.79 -23.77 -28.73
CA GLY A 427 28.30 -25.01 -29.34
C GLY A 427 28.61 -25.08 -30.84
N VAL A 428 28.33 -24.00 -31.58
CA VAL A 428 28.64 -23.90 -33.02
C VAL A 428 30.15 -24.00 -33.29
N ILE A 429 30.99 -23.31 -32.51
CA ILE A 429 32.45 -23.37 -32.67
C ILE A 429 32.99 -24.77 -32.39
N LEU A 430 32.52 -25.42 -31.32
CA LEU A 430 32.94 -26.77 -30.95
C LEU A 430 32.51 -27.80 -32.00
N ASP A 431 31.31 -27.67 -32.55
CA ASP A 431 30.82 -28.53 -33.63
C ASP A 431 31.63 -28.34 -34.91
N ALA A 432 31.82 -27.09 -35.35
CA ALA A 432 32.63 -26.76 -36.52
C ALA A 432 34.08 -27.27 -36.38
N ARG A 433 34.69 -27.13 -35.20
CA ARG A 433 36.03 -27.66 -34.92
C ARG A 433 36.06 -29.19 -34.93
N SER A 434 35.08 -29.84 -34.31
CA SER A 434 34.95 -31.30 -34.30
C SER A 434 34.81 -31.84 -35.72
N LEU A 435 33.98 -31.21 -36.54
CA LEU A 435 33.80 -31.56 -37.94
C LEU A 435 35.10 -31.36 -38.73
N ALA A 436 35.78 -30.22 -38.58
CA ALA A 436 37.04 -29.94 -39.25
C ALA A 436 38.14 -30.96 -38.91
N ILE A 437 38.28 -31.33 -37.64
CA ILE A 437 39.24 -32.36 -37.19
C ILE A 437 38.92 -33.71 -37.83
N LYS A 438 37.63 -34.12 -37.84
CA LYS A 438 37.22 -35.38 -38.45
C LYS A 438 37.46 -35.40 -39.96
N VAL A 439 37.16 -34.31 -40.67
CA VAL A 439 37.43 -34.18 -42.12
C VAL A 439 38.94 -34.30 -42.41
N ALA A 440 39.79 -33.66 -41.60
CA ALA A 440 41.24 -33.77 -41.72
C ALA A 440 41.74 -35.21 -41.50
N LEU A 441 41.16 -35.95 -40.55
CA LEU A 441 41.50 -37.36 -40.31
C LEU A 441 41.05 -38.28 -41.46
N THR A 442 39.82 -38.10 -41.98
CA THR A 442 39.33 -38.93 -43.10
C THR A 442 40.12 -38.73 -44.39
N THR A 443 40.63 -37.51 -44.61
CA THR A 443 41.50 -37.21 -45.76
C THR A 443 42.90 -37.80 -45.60
N LEU A 444 43.42 -37.89 -44.38
CA LEU A 444 44.68 -38.60 -44.08
C LEU A 444 44.55 -40.13 -44.24
N GLU A 445 43.39 -40.70 -43.90
CA GLU A 445 43.15 -42.16 -43.93
C GLU A 445 42.64 -42.70 -45.28
N GLN A 446 42.41 -41.84 -46.30
CA GLN A 446 41.85 -42.23 -47.61
C GLN A 446 40.53 -43.04 -47.53
N THR A 447 39.67 -42.75 -46.55
CA THR A 447 38.40 -43.47 -46.35
C THR A 447 37.20 -42.70 -46.91
N ASN A 448 36.30 -43.39 -47.63
CA ASN A 448 35.05 -42.83 -48.19
C ASN A 448 33.92 -42.79 -47.13
N ALA A 449 34.13 -42.10 -46.00
CA ALA A 449 33.10 -41.96 -44.97
C ALA A 449 32.10 -40.83 -45.30
N SER A 450 30.80 -41.11 -45.13
CA SER A 450 29.73 -40.11 -45.35
C SER A 450 29.67 -39.09 -44.21
N PHE A 451 29.98 -37.83 -44.52
CA PHE A 451 29.98 -36.72 -43.55
C PHE A 451 28.61 -36.45 -42.89
N LEU A 452 27.51 -36.92 -43.49
CA LEU A 452 26.14 -36.76 -42.96
C LEU A 452 25.82 -37.65 -41.75
N THR A 453 26.70 -38.58 -41.39
CA THR A 453 26.49 -39.52 -40.26
C THR A 453 27.27 -39.16 -39.00
N VAL A 454 27.93 -38.00 -38.99
CA VAL A 454 28.82 -37.59 -37.91
C VAL A 454 28.03 -36.97 -36.77
N ILE A 455 27.92 -37.70 -35.66
CA ILE A 455 27.30 -37.19 -34.44
C ILE A 455 28.25 -36.18 -33.75
N PRO A 456 27.75 -34.98 -33.37
CA PRO A 456 28.52 -34.01 -32.60
C PRO A 456 28.96 -34.58 -31.22
N PRO A 457 30.14 -34.21 -30.70
CA PRO A 457 30.56 -34.61 -29.36
C PRO A 457 29.60 -34.13 -28.28
N ALA A 458 29.53 -34.84 -27.15
CA ALA A 458 28.64 -34.51 -26.04
C ALA A 458 28.77 -33.05 -25.56
N VAL A 459 29.98 -32.47 -25.60
CA VAL A 459 30.23 -31.07 -25.19
C VAL A 459 29.44 -30.05 -26.03
N VAL A 460 29.16 -30.35 -27.31
CA VAL A 460 28.31 -29.51 -28.17
C VAL A 460 26.88 -29.48 -27.64
N TRP A 461 26.34 -30.66 -27.29
CA TRP A 461 25.00 -30.79 -26.73
C TRP A 461 24.87 -30.12 -25.36
N TRP A 462 25.89 -30.20 -24.50
CA TRP A 462 25.92 -29.45 -23.24
C TRP A 462 25.91 -27.93 -23.47
N ALA A 463 26.64 -27.43 -24.46
CA ALA A 463 26.63 -26.01 -24.81
C ALA A 463 25.24 -25.55 -25.30
N PHE A 464 24.59 -26.32 -26.18
CA PHE A 464 23.22 -26.00 -26.63
C PHE A 464 22.17 -26.14 -25.52
N ALA A 465 22.27 -27.15 -24.65
CA ALA A 465 21.41 -27.29 -23.49
C ALA A 465 21.56 -26.10 -22.54
N GLY A 466 22.79 -25.65 -22.29
CA GLY A 466 23.08 -24.43 -21.54
C GLY A 466 22.47 -23.20 -22.20
N ALA A 467 22.60 -23.05 -23.52
CA ALA A 467 21.98 -21.95 -24.27
C ALA A 467 20.46 -21.92 -24.09
N PHE A 468 19.80 -23.08 -24.21
CA PHE A 468 18.36 -23.21 -24.01
C PHE A 468 17.95 -22.85 -22.57
N LEU A 469 18.63 -23.40 -21.56
CA LEU A 469 18.34 -23.11 -20.16
C LEU A 469 18.46 -21.61 -19.84
N PHE A 470 19.53 -20.95 -20.29
CA PHE A 470 19.70 -19.52 -20.08
C PHE A 470 18.66 -18.69 -20.85
N ALA A 471 18.30 -19.07 -22.07
CA ALA A 471 17.24 -18.39 -22.83
C ALA A 471 15.88 -18.51 -22.15
N THR A 472 15.51 -19.70 -21.66
CA THR A 472 14.30 -19.93 -20.88
C THR A 472 14.32 -19.14 -19.58
N GLY A 473 15.45 -19.14 -18.85
CA GLY A 473 15.63 -18.35 -17.65
C GLY A 473 15.43 -16.85 -17.90
N GLY A 474 16.03 -16.30 -18.95
CA GLY A 474 15.84 -14.91 -19.37
C GLY A 474 14.38 -14.60 -19.71
N TYR A 475 13.69 -15.50 -20.40
CA TYR A 475 12.26 -15.35 -20.71
C TYR A 475 11.38 -15.33 -19.46
N LEU A 476 11.63 -16.22 -18.50
CA LEU A 476 10.89 -16.26 -17.23
C LEU A 476 11.15 -15.02 -16.38
N LEU A 477 12.38 -14.53 -16.32
CA LEU A 477 12.72 -13.28 -15.62
C LEU A 477 12.02 -12.07 -16.26
N LYS A 478 11.97 -12.01 -17.60
CA LYS A 478 11.24 -10.95 -18.32
C LYS A 478 9.73 -11.03 -18.08
N LYS A 479 9.17 -12.24 -17.96
CA LYS A 479 7.76 -12.42 -17.59
C LYS A 479 7.50 -11.97 -16.15
N LEU A 480 8.40 -12.30 -15.23
CA LEU A 480 8.35 -11.87 -13.83
C LEU A 480 8.43 -10.33 -13.71
N SER A 481 9.31 -9.68 -14.49
CA SER A 481 9.45 -8.22 -14.46
C SER A 481 8.17 -7.50 -14.88
N ARG A 482 7.31 -8.10 -15.71
CA ARG A 482 6.02 -7.50 -16.11
C ARG A 482 5.07 -7.29 -14.93
N LEU A 483 5.16 -8.12 -13.89
CA LEU A 483 4.29 -8.02 -12.71
C LEU A 483 4.56 -6.75 -11.87
N PHE A 484 5.70 -6.10 -12.06
CA PHE A 484 6.01 -4.80 -11.46
C PHE A 484 5.27 -3.64 -12.15
N TYR A 485 4.70 -3.88 -13.33
CA TYR A 485 4.01 -2.87 -14.12
C TYR A 485 2.50 -3.08 -14.12
N VAL A 486 2.04 -4.29 -14.44
CA VAL A 486 0.61 -4.60 -14.55
C VAL A 486 0.38 -6.06 -14.18
N TYR A 487 -0.69 -6.32 -13.42
CA TYR A 487 -1.21 -7.66 -13.19
C TYR A 487 -2.66 -7.76 -13.68
N GLU A 488 -2.86 -8.35 -14.85
CA GLU A 488 -4.20 -8.49 -15.42
C GLU A 488 -5.02 -9.51 -14.64
N PHE A 489 -6.26 -9.15 -14.30
CA PHE A 489 -7.18 -10.02 -13.59
C PHE A 489 -8.58 -10.00 -14.22
N GLU A 490 -9.25 -11.14 -14.22
CA GLU A 490 -10.61 -11.28 -14.73
C GLU A 490 -11.41 -12.28 -13.90
N HIS A 491 -12.46 -11.80 -13.23
CA HIS A 491 -13.32 -12.63 -12.38
C HIS A 491 -13.96 -13.81 -13.11
N ALA A 492 -14.32 -13.64 -14.39
CA ALA A 492 -14.96 -14.68 -15.19
C ALA A 492 -14.05 -15.88 -15.50
N ARG A 493 -12.74 -15.74 -15.28
CA ARG A 493 -11.73 -16.79 -15.48
C ARG A 493 -11.02 -17.18 -14.17
N ASN A 494 -11.50 -16.66 -13.04
CA ASN A 494 -10.95 -16.96 -11.72
C ASN A 494 -11.67 -18.18 -11.14
N ASP A 495 -11.24 -19.34 -11.63
CA ASP A 495 -11.68 -20.68 -11.20
C ASP A 495 -11.06 -21.13 -9.89
#